data_AF-A0A937ZJU5-F1
#
_entry.id   AF-A0A937ZJU5-F1
#
_cell.length_a   1.000
_cell.length_b   1.000
_cell.length_c   1.000
_cell.angle_alpha   90.00
_cell.angle_beta   90.00
_cell.angle_gamma   90.00
#
_symmetry.space_group_name_H-M   'P 1'
#
loop_
_entity.id
_entity.type
_entity.pdbx_description
1 polymer ?
#
loop_
_entity_poly.entity_id
_entity_poly.type
_entity_poly.pdbx_seq_one_letter_code
_entity_poly.pdbx_strand_id
1 'polypeptide(L)'
;MFWDEPPPAPAGRAPRGVTAIVQVIVRDNNIEQALRALKKKMQREGVFREMKLRRHFEKPSEKRARERAEAIRRSRKLLRKRMEREGY
;
A
#
# COMPACT_ATOMS: atom_id res chain seq x y z
N MET A 1 14.07 -53.75 5.57
CA MET A 1 14.67 -52.40 5.73
C MET A 1 13.91 -51.46 4.82
N PHE A 2 12.82 -50.88 5.32
CA PHE A 2 11.88 -50.08 4.51
C PHE A 2 11.42 -48.89 5.36
N TRP A 3 12.38 -48.13 5.88
CA TRP A 3 12.15 -46.96 6.74
C TRP A 3 13.41 -46.09 6.81
N ASP A 4 13.79 -45.39 5.74
CA ASP A 4 14.77 -44.29 5.83
C ASP A 4 14.72 -43.35 4.61
N GLU A 5 13.52 -42.92 4.20
CA GLU A 5 13.43 -41.71 3.36
C GLU A 5 12.56 -40.66 4.08
N PRO A 6 13.18 -39.59 4.62
CA PRO A 6 12.44 -38.50 5.25
C PRO A 6 11.59 -37.78 4.18
N PRO A 7 10.36 -37.36 4.53
CA PRO A 7 9.49 -36.69 3.58
C PRO A 7 10.16 -35.40 3.04
N PRO A 8 10.01 -35.09 1.75
CA PRO A 8 10.59 -33.89 1.18
C PRO A 8 10.02 -32.67 1.90
N ALA A 9 10.92 -31.79 2.37
CA ALA A 9 10.55 -30.57 3.07
C ALA A 9 9.53 -29.78 2.24
N PRO A 10 8.49 -29.19 2.85
CA PRO A 10 7.52 -28.40 2.11
C PRO A 10 8.24 -27.24 1.45
N ALA A 11 8.20 -27.20 0.11
CA ALA A 11 8.76 -26.13 -0.70
C ALA A 11 8.31 -24.79 -0.10
N GLY A 12 9.30 -23.97 0.28
CA GLY A 12 9.14 -22.77 1.08
C GLY A 12 7.88 -22.01 0.73
N ARG A 13 7.00 -21.85 1.72
CA ARG A 13 5.84 -20.97 1.64
C ARG A 13 6.36 -19.57 1.33
N ALA A 14 6.20 -19.14 0.07
CA ALA A 14 6.54 -17.79 -0.35
C ALA A 14 5.96 -16.78 0.66
N PRO A 15 6.73 -15.76 1.08
CA PRO A 15 6.21 -14.74 1.98
C PRO A 15 5.03 -14.05 1.30
N ARG A 16 3.81 -14.42 1.72
CA ARG A 16 2.58 -13.73 1.35
C ARG A 16 2.60 -12.39 2.06
N GLY A 17 3.06 -11.38 1.35
CA GLY A 17 3.06 -10.01 1.84
C GLY A 17 4.28 -9.24 1.36
N VAL A 18 4.45 -9.13 0.05
CA VAL A 18 5.25 -8.01 -0.47
C VAL A 18 4.43 -6.76 -0.20
N THR A 19 4.63 -6.16 0.97
CA THR A 19 4.35 -4.74 1.18
C THR A 19 4.99 -4.02 0.01
N ALA A 20 4.19 -3.34 -0.82
CA ALA A 20 4.71 -2.57 -1.94
C ALA A 20 5.79 -1.61 -1.42
N ILE A 21 7.05 -1.90 -1.74
CA ILE A 21 8.19 -1.14 -1.26
C ILE A 21 8.19 0.15 -2.08
N VAL A 22 7.85 1.28 -1.46
CA VAL A 22 7.84 2.58 -2.16
C VAL A 22 9.29 3.01 -2.40
N GLN A 23 9.77 2.82 -3.63
CA GLN A 23 11.11 3.22 -4.04
C GLN A 23 11.09 4.64 -4.64
N VAL A 24 12.06 5.47 -4.26
CA VAL A 24 12.28 6.81 -4.81
C VAL A 24 13.71 6.91 -5.32
N ILE A 25 13.85 7.10 -6.63
CA ILE A 25 15.14 7.32 -7.28
C ILE A 25 15.47 8.79 -7.10
N VAL A 26 16.60 9.07 -6.43
CA VAL A 26 17.14 10.42 -6.27
C VAL A 26 18.05 10.71 -7.46
N ARG A 27 17.86 11.84 -8.11
CA ARG A 27 18.75 12.34 -9.17
C ARG A 27 19.38 13.66 -8.68
N ASP A 28 20.63 13.88 -9.03
CA ASP A 28 21.35 15.16 -8.84
C ASP A 28 21.51 15.62 -7.38
N ASN A 29 21.72 14.69 -6.45
CA ASN A 29 21.96 14.96 -5.02
C ASN A 29 20.84 15.77 -4.31
N ASN A 30 19.66 15.91 -4.92
CA ASN A 30 18.55 16.66 -4.36
C ASN A 30 17.71 15.80 -3.40
N ILE A 31 18.31 15.53 -2.24
CA ILE A 31 17.75 14.67 -1.19
C ILE A 31 16.44 15.25 -0.63
N GLU A 32 16.35 16.56 -0.46
CA GLU A 32 15.17 17.21 0.11
C GLU A 32 13.93 17.04 -0.80
N GLN A 33 14.12 17.17 -2.11
CA GLN A 33 13.04 16.98 -3.08
C GLN A 33 12.59 15.50 -3.13
N ALA A 34 13.54 14.56 -3.03
CA ALA A 34 13.23 13.14 -2.96
C ALA A 34 12.43 12.79 -1.69
N LEU A 35 12.79 13.34 -0.54
CA LEU A 35 12.04 13.16 0.71
C LEU A 35 10.63 13.75 0.62
N ARG A 36 10.48 14.94 0.02
CA ARG A 36 9.16 15.53 -0.24
C ARG A 36 8.32 14.68 -1.19
N ALA A 37 8.93 14.13 -2.24
CA ALA A 37 8.26 13.25 -3.20
C ALA A 37 7.84 11.93 -2.55
N LEU A 38 8.70 11.32 -1.72
CA LEU A 38 8.41 10.11 -0.95
C LEU A 38 7.22 10.34 0.00
N LYS A 39 7.28 11.39 0.81
CA LYS A 39 6.20 11.76 1.75
C LYS A 39 4.87 11.96 1.01
N LYS A 40 4.90 12.62 -0.15
CA LYS A 40 3.71 12.87 -0.98
C LYS A 40 3.17 11.59 -1.63
N LYS A 41 4.03 10.64 -2.03
CA LYS A 41 3.62 9.31 -2.52
C LYS A 41 2.97 8.48 -1.41
N MET A 42 3.60 8.38 -0.24
CA MET A 42 3.06 7.65 0.91
C MET A 42 1.74 8.22 1.42
N GLN A 43 1.58 9.55 1.44
CA GLN A 43 0.30 10.19 1.76
C GLN A 43 -0.79 9.91 0.71
N ARG A 44 -0.42 9.75 -0.57
CA ARG A 44 -1.36 9.43 -1.65
C ARG A 44 -1.82 7.98 -1.60
N GLU A 45 -0.91 7.08 -1.25
CA GLU A 45 -1.21 5.65 -1.07
C GLU A 45 -2.00 5.38 0.21
N GLY A 46 -1.99 6.30 1.18
CA GLY A 46 -2.79 6.18 2.40
C GLY A 46 -2.15 5.26 3.44
N VAL A 47 -0.87 4.89 3.26
CA VAL A 47 -0.11 4.00 4.14
C VAL A 47 -0.15 4.47 5.60
N PHE A 48 -0.02 5.78 5.86
CA PHE A 48 -0.12 6.31 7.22
C PHE A 48 -1.51 6.19 7.85
N ARG A 49 -2.56 6.30 7.03
CA ARG A 49 -3.95 6.11 7.46
C ARG A 49 -4.19 4.64 7.77
N GLU A 50 -3.66 3.76 6.94
CA GLU A 50 -3.72 2.31 7.13
C GLU A 50 -2.92 1.84 8.36
N MET A 51 -1.74 2.41 8.60
CA MET A 51 -0.93 2.16 9.80
C MET A 51 -1.64 2.60 11.09
N LYS A 52 -2.40 3.70 11.07
CA LYS A 52 -3.20 4.14 12.23
C LYS A 52 -4.43 3.25 12.45
N LEU A 53 -5.08 2.83 11.37
CA LEU A 53 -6.27 1.98 11.38
C LEU A 53 -5.98 0.55 11.86
N ARG A 54 -4.81 0.00 11.52
CA ARG A 54 -4.40 -1.36 11.90
C ARG A 54 -3.97 -1.53 13.38
N ARG A 55 -3.96 -0.45 14.18
CA ARG A 55 -3.60 -0.53 15.61
C ARG A 55 -4.66 -1.19 16.48
N HIS A 56 -5.91 -1.24 16.03
CA HIS A 56 -7.03 -1.82 16.76
C HIS A 56 -7.83 -2.77 15.86
N PHE A 57 -8.37 -3.85 16.44
CA PHE A 57 -9.20 -4.79 15.70
C PHE A 57 -10.53 -4.12 15.30
N GLU A 58 -10.74 -3.94 14.01
CA GLU A 58 -11.99 -3.43 13.45
C GLU A 58 -12.83 -4.58 12.89
N LYS A 59 -14.13 -4.56 13.16
CA LYS A 59 -15.04 -5.61 12.69
C LYS A 59 -15.04 -5.63 11.15
N PRO A 60 -15.00 -6.81 10.50
CA PRO A 60 -14.85 -6.90 9.04
C PRO A 60 -15.97 -6.21 8.24
N SER A 61 -17.16 -6.04 8.83
CA SER A 61 -18.24 -5.26 8.21
C SER A 61 -17.93 -3.76 8.13
N GLU A 62 -17.38 -3.20 9.21
CA GLU A 62 -17.02 -1.78 9.32
C GLU A 62 -15.83 -1.45 8.42
N LYS A 63 -14.88 -2.37 8.34
CA LYS A 63 -13.76 -2.30 7.40
C LYS A 63 -14.24 -2.18 5.95
N ARG A 64 -15.17 -3.05 5.50
CA ARG A 64 -15.74 -3.00 4.14
C ARG A 64 -16.51 -1.72 3.86
N ALA A 65 -17.28 -1.22 4.83
CA ALA A 65 -18.02 0.04 4.69
C ALA A 65 -17.07 1.23 4.54
N ARG A 66 -16.00 1.27 5.34
CA ARG A 66 -14.97 2.31 5.27
C ARG A 66 -14.18 2.26 3.97
N GLU A 67 -13.75 1.09 3.53
CA GLU A 67 -13.03 0.90 2.27
C GLU A 67 -13.85 1.40 1.07
N ARG A 68 -15.15 1.08 1.03
CA ARG A 68 -16.07 1.59 0.00
C ARG A 68 -16.19 3.11 0.04
N ALA A 69 -16.39 3.70 1.22
CA ALA A 69 -16.47 5.15 1.38
C ALA A 69 -15.15 5.85 0.98
N GLU A 70 -14.00 5.25 1.31
CA GLU A 70 -12.68 5.78 0.95
C GLU A 70 -12.38 5.64 -0.55
N ALA A 71 -12.81 4.56 -1.21
CA ALA A 71 -12.70 4.39 -2.66
C ALA A 71 -13.54 5.43 -3.42
N ILE A 72 -14.78 5.69 -2.96
CA ILE A 72 -15.65 6.75 -3.52
C ILE A 72 -15.02 8.13 -3.31
N ARG A 73 -14.46 8.41 -2.12
CA ARG A 73 -13.78 9.69 -1.85
C ARG A 73 -12.52 9.86 -2.71
N ARG A 74 -11.75 8.78 -2.91
CA ARG A 74 -10.56 8.79 -3.77
C ARG A 74 -10.91 9.02 -5.23
N SER A 75 -11.90 8.32 -5.77
CA SER A 75 -12.34 8.50 -7.16
C SER A 75 -12.86 9.92 -7.41
N ARG A 76 -13.70 10.47 -6.52
CA ARG A 76 -14.16 11.88 -6.61
C ARG A 76 -13.00 12.89 -6.57
N LYS A 77 -12.00 12.66 -5.72
CA LYS A 77 -10.81 13.51 -5.64
C LYS A 77 -9.95 13.43 -6.90
N LEU A 78 -9.81 12.25 -7.49
CA LEU A 78 -9.08 12.05 -8.74
C LEU A 78 -9.81 12.71 -9.92
N LEU A 79 -11.12 12.57 -9.98
CA LEU A 79 -11.96 13.23 -10.99
C LEU A 79 -11.84 14.75 -10.91
N ARG A 80 -11.92 15.34 -9.71
CA ARG A 80 -11.73 16.78 -9.49
C ARG A 80 -10.36 17.26 -10.00
N LYS A 81 -9.30 16.53 -9.66
CA LYS A 81 -7.94 16.84 -10.10
C LYS A 81 -7.71 16.66 -11.61
N ARG A 82 -8.45 15.75 -12.23
CA ARG A 82 -8.44 15.57 -13.69
C ARG A 82 -9.11 16.77 -14.36
N MET A 83 -10.28 17.18 -13.89
CA MET A 83 -10.99 18.36 -14.40
C MET A 83 -10.19 19.66 -14.22
N GLU A 84 -9.53 19.85 -13.08
CA GLU A 84 -8.64 21.01 -12.85
C GLU A 84 -7.41 21.03 -13.78
N ARG A 85 -7.00 19.89 -14.35
CA ARG A 85 -5.83 19.77 -15.24
C ARG A 85 -6.20 19.83 -16.72
N GLU A 86 -7.34 19.24 -17.08
CA GLU A 86 -7.84 19.21 -18.46
C GLU A 86 -8.65 20.46 -18.82
N GLY A 87 -9.04 21.28 -17.83
CA GLY A 87 -9.49 22.64 -18.03
C GLY A 87 -10.93 22.75 -18.56
N TYR A 88 -11.70 23.57 -17.86
CA TYR A 88 -12.48 24.61 -18.51
C TYR A 88 -11.79 25.93 -18.16
#